data_AF-A0A4U8TJU1-F1
#
_entry.id   AF-A0A4U8TJU1-F1
#
_cell.length_a   1.000
_cell.length_b   1.000
_cell.length_c   1.000
_cell.angle_alpha   90.00
_cell.angle_beta   90.00
_cell.angle_gamma   90.00
#
_symmetry.space_group_name_H-M   'P 1'
#
loop_
_entity.id
_entity.type
_entity.pdbx_description
1 polymer ?
#
loop_
_entity_poly.entity_id
_entity_poly.type
_entity_poly.pdbx_seq_one_letter_code
_entity_poly.pdbx_strand_id
1 'polypeptide(L)'
;MPDNKIVLTTQDREELAPLLNITKAERALMPKEVLSKLELLAKEQEEGGFTEIENIINESISFVKSLEAKTLYANLKPSQLKDYLWWETNYRIFLAQRKSQRERRKCYKNKTNKE
;
A
#
# COMPACT_ATOMS: atom_id res chain seq x y z
N MET A 1 6.03 8.56 2.05
CA MET A 1 5.44 7.67 3.06
C MET A 1 4.36 6.86 2.35
N PRO A 2 4.37 5.51 2.41
CA PRO A 2 3.23 4.76 1.91
C PRO A 2 2.03 5.13 2.78
N ASP A 3 0.97 5.67 2.18
CA ASP A 3 -0.16 6.27 2.93
C ASP A 3 -0.97 5.24 3.74
N ASN A 4 -0.73 3.94 3.55
CA ASN A 4 -1.41 2.87 4.29
C ASN A 4 -0.37 1.96 4.95
N LYS A 5 -0.17 2.12 6.27
CA LYS A 5 0.53 1.12 7.08
C LYS A 5 -0.34 -0.12 7.16
N ILE A 6 0.09 -1.22 6.54
CA ILE A 6 -0.58 -2.51 6.66
C ILE A 6 -0.21 -3.09 8.02
N VAL A 7 -1.23 -3.44 8.80
CA VAL A 7 -1.09 -4.11 10.08
C VAL A 7 -1.82 -5.44 9.97
N LEU A 8 -1.12 -6.54 10.22
CA LEU A 8 -1.70 -7.88 10.13
C LEU A 8 -2.73 -8.09 11.25
N THR A 9 -3.95 -8.47 10.87
CA THR A 9 -5.04 -8.76 11.81
C THR A 9 -4.81 -10.10 12.51
N THR A 10 -5.55 -10.37 13.58
CA THR A 10 -5.49 -11.65 14.30
C THR A 10 -5.83 -12.84 13.40
N GLN A 11 -6.78 -12.66 12.48
CA GLN A 11 -7.15 -13.69 11.51
C GLN A 11 -6.02 -13.98 10.53
N ASP A 12 -5.35 -12.94 10.00
CA ASP A 12 -4.21 -13.13 9.10
C ASP A 12 -3.07 -13.92 9.77
N ARG A 13 -2.86 -13.68 11.08
CA ARG A 13 -1.84 -14.39 11.87
C ARG A 13 -2.18 -15.87 12.08
N GLU A 14 -3.45 -16.19 12.28
CA GLU A 14 -3.93 -17.58 12.39
C GLU A 14 -3.80 -18.33 11.04
N GLU A 15 -4.06 -17.67 9.92
CA GLU A 15 -3.90 -18.25 8.58
C GLU A 15 -2.42 -18.46 8.19
N LEU A 16 -1.50 -17.69 8.76
CA LEU A 16 -0.05 -17.85 8.57
C LEU A 16 0.57 -18.96 9.42
N ALA A 17 -0.04 -19.29 10.57
CA ALA A 17 0.50 -20.27 11.51
C ALA A 17 0.72 -21.70 10.91
N PRO A 18 -0.16 -22.22 10.03
CA PRO A 18 0.06 -23.51 9.38
C PRO A 18 1.26 -23.53 8.45
N LEU A 19 1.62 -22.39 7.84
CA LEU A 19 2.77 -22.28 6.92
C LEU A 19 4.11 -22.47 7.63
N LEU A 20 4.15 -22.34 8.96
CA LEU A 20 5.34 -22.63 9.77
C LEU A 20 5.42 -24.10 10.21
N ASN A 21 4.32 -24.85 10.17
CA ASN A 21 4.24 -26.26 10.55
C ASN A 21 4.65 -27.20 9.41
N ILE A 22 5.78 -26.89 8.79
CA ILE A 22 6.37 -27.69 7.71
C ILE A 22 7.04 -28.92 8.32
N THR A 23 6.91 -30.09 7.68
CA THR A 23 7.54 -31.31 8.18
C THR A 23 9.07 -31.22 8.07
N LYS A 24 9.79 -31.95 8.94
CA LYS A 24 11.28 -31.98 8.91
C LYS A 24 11.84 -32.44 7.56
N ALA A 25 11.11 -33.33 6.86
CA ALA A 25 11.50 -33.83 5.55
C ALA A 25 11.41 -32.75 4.46
N GLU A 26 10.36 -31.94 4.48
CA GLU A 26 10.19 -30.83 3.54
C GLU A 26 11.21 -29.72 3.79
N ARG A 27 11.54 -29.42 5.06
CA ARG A 27 12.62 -28.46 5.39
C ARG A 27 13.99 -28.90 4.88
N ALA A 28 14.29 -30.20 4.89
CA ALA A 28 15.58 -30.71 4.43
C ALA A 28 15.83 -30.51 2.92
N LEU A 29 14.77 -30.35 2.13
CA LEU A 29 14.83 -30.12 0.69
C LEU A 29 14.84 -28.63 0.31
N MET A 30 14.65 -27.72 1.27
CA MET A 30 14.56 -26.29 0.99
C MET A 30 15.93 -25.62 0.90
N PRO A 31 16.08 -24.60 0.02
CA PRO A 31 17.28 -23.77 -0.03
C PRO A 31 17.55 -23.07 1.31
N LYS A 32 18.84 -22.89 1.65
CA LYS A 32 19.27 -22.24 2.90
C LYS A 32 18.65 -20.85 3.11
N GLU A 33 18.51 -20.08 2.03
CA GLU A 33 17.89 -18.75 2.05
C GLU A 33 16.41 -18.77 2.45
N VAL A 34 15.70 -19.85 2.10
CA VAL A 34 14.28 -20.03 2.44
C VAL A 34 14.17 -20.45 3.90
N LEU A 35 15.05 -21.34 4.36
CA LEU A 35 15.10 -21.77 5.77
C LEU A 35 15.40 -20.61 6.72
N SER A 36 16.36 -19.74 6.38
CA SER A 36 16.66 -18.56 7.20
C SER A 36 15.47 -17.60 7.32
N LYS A 37 14.69 -17.45 6.25
CA LYS A 37 13.48 -16.62 6.27
C LYS A 37 12.39 -17.25 7.13
N LEU A 38 12.19 -18.56 7.03
CA LEU A 38 11.21 -19.29 7.86
C LEU A 38 11.54 -19.26 9.36
N GLU A 39 12.83 -19.30 9.72
CA GLU A 39 13.28 -19.15 11.10
C GLU A 39 12.99 -17.76 11.67
N LEU A 40 13.18 -16.70 10.88
CA LEU A 40 12.84 -15.34 11.26
C LEU A 40 11.32 -15.18 11.46
N LEU A 41 10.52 -15.73 10.55
CA LEU A 41 9.06 -15.71 10.65
C LEU A 41 8.55 -16.47 11.89
N ALA A 42 9.16 -17.60 12.23
CA ALA A 42 8.81 -18.35 13.43
C ALA A 42 9.11 -17.57 14.72
N LYS A 43 10.25 -16.88 14.77
CA LYS A 43 10.60 -16.00 15.90
C LYS A 43 9.64 -14.82 16.01
N GLU A 44 9.31 -14.16 14.90
CA GLU A 44 8.36 -13.04 14.91
C GLU A 44 6.94 -13.47 15.31
N GLN A 45 6.54 -14.71 15.05
CA GLN A 45 5.26 -15.26 15.47
C GLN A 45 5.21 -15.51 16.99
N GLU A 46 6.33 -15.93 17.61
CA GLU A 46 6.44 -16.04 19.07
C GLU A 46 6.48 -14.65 19.74
N GLU A 47 7.13 -13.67 19.11
CA GLU A 47 7.25 -12.30 19.63
C GLU A 47 6.03 -11.42 19.32
N GLY A 48 5.15 -11.84 18.39
CA GLY A 48 3.86 -11.19 18.07
C GLY A 48 3.96 -9.89 17.26
N GLY A 49 5.16 -9.53 16.80
CA GLY A 49 5.46 -8.26 16.13
C GLY A 49 5.20 -8.26 14.63
N PHE A 50 5.49 -9.36 13.91
CA PHE A 50 5.35 -9.52 12.45
C PHE A 50 5.86 -8.34 11.60
N THR A 51 6.84 -7.60 12.11
CA THR A 51 7.32 -6.35 11.53
C THR A 51 8.01 -6.55 10.18
N GLU A 52 8.78 -7.62 10.05
CA GLU A 52 9.47 -7.98 8.81
C GLU A 52 8.45 -8.34 7.71
N ILE A 53 7.39 -9.07 8.07
CA ILE A 53 6.31 -9.42 7.12
C ILE A 53 5.58 -8.17 6.64
N GLU A 54 5.19 -7.29 7.56
CA GLU A 54 4.54 -6.03 7.20
C GLU A 54 5.42 -5.21 6.25
N ASN A 55 6.73 -5.18 6.48
CA ASN A 55 7.69 -4.50 5.61
C ASN A 55 7.76 -5.16 4.22
N ILE A 56 7.87 -6.49 4.14
CA ILE A 56 7.91 -7.23 2.87
C ILE A 56 6.63 -7.00 2.05
N ILE A 57 5.46 -7.00 2.70
CA ILE A 57 4.18 -6.74 2.04
C ILE A 57 4.14 -5.29 1.51
N ASN A 58 4.56 -4.33 2.33
CA ASN A 58 4.61 -2.92 1.94
C ASN A 58 5.57 -2.68 0.76
N GLU A 59 6.74 -3.30 0.76
CA GLU A 59 7.71 -3.25 -0.33
C GLU A 59 7.14 -3.87 -1.61
N SER A 60 6.50 -5.02 -1.50
CA SER A 60 5.88 -5.73 -2.64
C SER A 60 4.76 -4.90 -3.27
N ILE A 61 3.88 -4.31 -2.45
CA ILE A 61 2.80 -3.42 -2.92
C ILE A 61 3.37 -2.15 -3.55
N SER A 62 4.41 -1.56 -2.95
CA SER A 62 5.10 -0.40 -3.51
C SER A 62 5.69 -0.73 -4.88
N PHE A 63 6.32 -1.89 -5.02
CA PHE A 63 6.89 -2.36 -6.28
C PHE A 63 5.81 -2.55 -7.35
N VAL A 64 4.70 -3.22 -7.03
CA VAL A 64 3.56 -3.40 -7.95
C VAL A 64 2.94 -2.06 -8.36
N LYS A 65 2.70 -1.14 -7.42
CA LYS A 65 2.20 0.21 -7.73
C LYS A 65 3.16 0.98 -8.63
N SER A 66 4.46 0.83 -8.43
CA SER A 66 5.48 1.47 -9.28
C SER A 66 5.49 0.90 -10.70
N LEU A 67 5.21 -0.40 -10.83
CA LEU A 67 5.07 -1.08 -12.12
C LEU A 67 3.79 -0.68 -12.83
N GLU A 68 2.64 -0.64 -12.14
CA GLU A 68 1.37 -0.17 -12.69
C GLU A 68 1.46 1.28 -13.17
N ALA A 69 2.10 2.16 -12.40
CA ALA A 69 2.34 3.53 -12.84
C ALA A 69 3.20 3.55 -14.12
N LYS A 70 4.28 2.76 -14.18
CA LYS A 70 5.14 2.68 -15.38
C LYS A 70 4.40 2.11 -16.58
N THR A 71 3.54 1.09 -16.42
CA THR A 71 2.80 0.48 -17.54
C THR A 71 1.64 1.33 -18.03
N LEU A 72 0.97 2.09 -17.14
CA LEU A 72 -0.06 3.06 -17.51
C LEU A 72 0.48 4.13 -18.47
N TYR A 73 1.71 4.60 -18.25
CA TYR A 73 2.35 5.59 -19.13
C TYR A 73 3.08 4.96 -20.32
N ALA A 74 3.56 3.72 -20.21
CA ALA A 74 4.31 3.05 -21.28
C ALA A 74 3.46 2.68 -22.51
N ASN A 75 2.14 2.51 -22.33
CA ASN A 75 1.23 2.12 -23.42
C ASN A 75 0.64 3.31 -24.19
N LEU A 76 0.88 4.55 -23.75
CA LEU A 76 0.36 5.75 -24.41
C LEU A 76 1.37 6.26 -25.44
N LYS A 77 0.89 6.58 -26.65
CA LYS A 77 1.73 7.32 -27.62
C LYS A 77 2.07 8.70 -27.02
N PRO A 78 3.23 9.30 -27.35
CA PRO A 78 3.65 10.59 -26.78
C PRO A 78 2.61 11.72 -26.91
N SER A 79 1.82 11.72 -27.99
CA SER A 79 0.70 12.66 -28.16
C SER A 79 -0.43 12.45 -27.15
N GLN A 80 -0.81 11.20 -26.91
CA GLN A 80 -1.86 10.84 -25.95
C GLN A 80 -1.42 11.09 -24.50
N LEU A 81 -0.12 10.92 -24.21
CA LEU A 81 0.45 11.24 -22.91
C LEU A 81 0.32 12.74 -22.61
N LYS A 82 0.57 13.61 -23.59
CA LYS A 82 0.44 15.07 -23.44
C LYS A 82 -1.00 15.47 -23.16
N ASP A 83 -1.96 14.91 -23.90
CA ASP A 83 -3.38 15.20 -23.72
C ASP A 83 -3.88 14.69 -22.36
N TYR A 84 -3.44 13.50 -21.94
CA TYR A 84 -3.74 12.93 -20.63
C TYR A 84 -3.18 13.79 -19.49
N LEU A 85 -1.90 14.16 -19.54
CA LEU A 85 -1.27 15.00 -18.51
C LEU A 85 -1.93 16.37 -18.41
N TRP A 86 -2.34 16.95 -19.56
CA TRP A 86 -3.09 18.20 -19.58
C TRP A 86 -4.46 18.06 -18.93
N TRP A 87 -5.21 17.00 -19.27
CA TRP A 87 -6.50 16.70 -18.64
C TRP A 87 -6.37 16.48 -17.13
N GLU A 88 -5.40 15.67 -16.71
CA GLU A 88 -5.19 15.32 -15.30
C GLU A 88 -4.84 16.56 -14.47
N THR A 89 -3.96 17.41 -14.99
CA THR A 89 -3.55 18.65 -14.33
C THR A 89 -4.73 19.59 -14.15
N ASN A 90 -5.53 19.80 -15.20
CA ASN A 90 -6.71 20.66 -15.13
C ASN A 90 -7.79 20.09 -14.21
N TYR A 91 -7.97 18.77 -14.21
CA TYR A 91 -8.91 18.11 -13.30
C TYR A 91 -8.50 18.29 -11.83
N ARG A 92 -7.20 18.16 -11.51
CA ARG A 92 -6.68 18.43 -10.15
C ARG A 92 -6.90 19.88 -9.74
N ILE A 93 -6.68 20.85 -10.64
CA ILE A 93 -6.95 22.27 -10.38
C ILE A 93 -8.44 22.49 -10.11
N PHE A 94 -9.33 21.92 -10.93
CA PHE A 94 -10.77 22.00 -10.73
C PHE A 94 -11.21 21.44 -9.37
N LEU A 95 -10.69 20.27 -8.99
CA LEU A 95 -10.99 19.67 -7.69
C LEU A 95 -10.50 20.55 -6.52
N ALA A 96 -9.31 21.14 -6.63
CA ALA A 96 -8.77 22.05 -5.61
C ALA A 96 -9.63 23.31 -5.47
N GLN A 97 -10.08 23.91 -6.58
CA GLN A 97 -11.00 25.04 -6.58
C GLN A 97 -12.35 24.67 -5.96
N ARG A 98 -12.89 23.50 -6.29
CA ARG A 98 -14.15 23.04 -5.72
C ARG A 98 -14.04 22.79 -4.21
N LYS A 99 -12.90 22.24 -3.75
CA LYS A 99 -12.60 22.06 -2.32
C LYS A 99 -12.52 23.41 -1.60
N SER A 100 -11.80 24.39 -2.16
CA SER A 100 -11.69 25.72 -1.55
C SER A 100 -13.02 26.46 -1.50
N GLN A 101 -13.87 26.34 -2.52
CA GLN A 101 -15.22 26.89 -2.52
C GLN A 101 -16.11 26.26 -1.44
N ARG A 102 -16.03 24.94 -1.25
CA ARG A 102 -16.78 24.25 -0.18
C ARG A 102 -16.34 24.75 1.21
N GLU A 103 -15.04 24.91 1.43
CA GLU A 103 -14.53 25.45 2.70
C GLU A 103 -14.97 26.89 2.92
N ARG A 104 -14.92 27.76 1.90
CA ARG A 104 -15.47 29.13 2.00
C ARG A 104 -16.95 29.12 2.41
N ARG A 105 -17.78 28.30 1.76
CA ARG A 105 -19.21 28.18 2.10
C ARG A 105 -19.44 27.74 3.55
N LYS A 106 -18.64 26.81 4.07
CA LYS A 106 -18.71 26.41 5.49
C LYS A 106 -18.36 27.58 6.42
N CYS A 107 -17.31 28.34 6.12
CA CYS A 107 -16.92 29.51 6.92
C CYS A 107 -18.02 30.59 6.95
N TYR A 108 -18.68 30.86 5.82
CA TYR A 108 -19.80 31.80 5.77
C TYR A 108 -21.02 31.32 6.57
N LYS A 109 -21.36 30.03 6.46
CA LYS A 109 -22.45 29.41 7.25
C LYS A 109 -22.20 29.47 8.76
N ASN A 110 -20.94 29.38 9.18
CA ASN A 110 -20.55 29.49 10.59
C ASN A 110 -20.53 30.94 11.11
N LYS A 111 -20.40 31.94 10.22
CA LYS A 111 -20.52 33.36 10.59
C LYS A 111 -21.97 33.78 10.79
N THR A 112 -22.88 33.34 9.91
CA THR A 112 -24.31 33.66 10.00
C THR A 112 -25.03 33.01 11.18
N ASN A 113 -24.46 31.95 11.77
CA ASN A 113 -25.02 31.26 12.95
C ASN A 113 -24.47 31.79 14.28
N LYS A 114 -23.59 32.80 14.27
CA LYS A 114 -22.96 33.39 15.47
C LYS A 114 -23.41 34.83 15.75
N GLU A 115 -24.29 35.38 14.91
CA GLU A 115 -25.08 36.59 15.16
C GLU A 115 -26.48 36.17 15.61
#